data_AF-A0A7X6MN98-F1
#
_entry.id   AF-A0A7X6MN98-F1
#
_cell.length_a   1.000
_cell.length_b   1.000
_cell.length_c   1.000
_cell.angle_alpha   90.00
_cell.angle_beta   90.00
_cell.angle_gamma   90.00
#
_symmetry.space_group_name_H-M   'P 1'
#
loop_
_entity.id
_entity.type
_entity.pdbx_description
1 polymer ?
#
loop_
_entity_poly.entity_id
_entity_poly.type
_entity_poly.pdbx_seq_one_letter_code
_entity_poly.pdbx_strand_id
1 'polypeptide(L)'
;MLVFTAGFVGGLLLWLLVPSRGSWADIKVPYWVALLLFALHRVEENRMGFFRFLAEVTGLPTPELSSPPLVLLLALSVGAWLVVPFLMARGLRFGRYLAWTFFASMGVTELAHFLVFPWFSDVAWHYVPGMWTVIALAPVAWFGMWRLARGANVKPILSGPEQTTATPSSPTE
;
A
#
# COMPACT_ATOMS: atom_id res chain seq x y z
N MET A 1 -0.06 -0.67 -19.34
CA MET A 1 -1.24 -1.37 -18.78
C MET A 1 -0.84 -2.50 -17.84
N LEU A 2 0.06 -3.41 -18.24
CA LEU A 2 0.48 -4.56 -17.43
C LEU A 2 0.97 -4.21 -16.01
N VAL A 3 1.82 -3.18 -15.87
CA VAL A 3 2.33 -2.74 -14.55
C VAL A 3 1.19 -2.34 -13.61
N PHE A 4 0.25 -1.52 -14.07
CA PHE A 4 -0.92 -1.13 -13.28
C PHE A 4 -1.82 -2.31 -12.92
N THR A 5 -2.05 -3.24 -13.86
CA THR A 5 -2.83 -4.46 -13.59
C THR A 5 -2.15 -5.36 -12.56
N ALA A 6 -0.81 -5.42 -12.55
CA ALA A 6 -0.05 -6.22 -11.59
C ALA A 6 -0.32 -5.79 -10.14
N GLY A 7 -0.51 -4.50 -9.87
CA GLY A 7 -0.86 -4.02 -8.53
C GLY A 7 -2.23 -4.48 -8.06
N PHE A 8 -3.24 -4.45 -8.94
CA PHE A 8 -4.60 -4.93 -8.61
C PHE A 8 -4.66 -6.45 -8.47
N VAL A 9 -4.04 -7.19 -9.38
CA VAL A 9 -4.00 -8.66 -9.32
C VAL A 9 -3.17 -9.12 -8.13
N GLY A 10 -2.00 -8.52 -7.91
CA GLY A 10 -1.15 -8.80 -6.74
C GLY A 10 -1.89 -8.51 -5.44
N GLY A 11 -2.59 -7.39 -5.35
CA GLY A 11 -3.44 -7.06 -4.20
C GLY A 11 -4.59 -8.04 -3.99
N LEU A 12 -5.24 -8.50 -5.07
CA LEU A 12 -6.27 -9.53 -5.00
C LEU A 12 -5.70 -10.84 -4.44
N LEU A 13 -4.57 -11.31 -4.97
CA LEU A 13 -3.91 -12.52 -4.50
C LEU A 13 -3.50 -12.41 -3.03
N LEU A 14 -2.86 -11.29 -2.64
CA LEU A 14 -2.48 -11.06 -1.26
C LEU A 14 -3.68 -11.02 -0.33
N TRP A 15 -4.78 -10.37 -0.73
CA TRP A 15 -6.01 -10.34 0.06
C TRP A 15 -6.65 -11.72 0.23
N LEU A 16 -6.59 -12.58 -0.78
CA LEU A 16 -7.14 -13.94 -0.73
C LEU A 16 -6.26 -14.89 0.11
N LEU A 17 -4.93 -14.70 0.07
CA LEU A 17 -3.96 -15.62 0.69
C LEU A 17 -3.54 -15.19 2.10
N VAL A 18 -3.57 -13.89 2.41
CA VAL A 18 -3.13 -13.34 3.69
C VAL A 18 -4.34 -12.98 4.56
N PRO A 19 -4.38 -13.39 5.84
CA PRO A 19 -5.45 -13.02 6.75
C PRO A 19 -5.63 -11.49 6.80
N SER A 20 -6.83 -10.97 6.58
CA SER A 20 -7.06 -9.51 6.54
C SER A 20 -7.78 -9.00 7.80
N ARG A 21 -7.11 -9.08 8.94
CA ARG A 21 -7.68 -8.80 10.26
C ARG A 21 -7.75 -7.31 10.62
N GLY A 22 -6.91 -6.48 10.00
CA GLY A 22 -6.83 -5.05 10.29
C GLY A 22 -8.11 -4.26 9.98
N SER A 23 -8.40 -3.31 10.85
CA SER A 23 -9.43 -2.28 10.73
C SER A 23 -8.86 -1.01 10.09
N TRP A 24 -9.73 -0.04 9.80
CA TRP A 24 -9.28 1.28 9.33
C TRP A 24 -8.33 1.96 10.32
N ALA A 25 -8.59 1.85 11.63
CA ALA A 25 -7.76 2.46 12.66
C ALA A 25 -6.32 1.92 12.63
N ASP A 26 -6.14 0.65 12.29
CA ASP A 26 -4.83 0.00 12.22
C ASP A 26 -3.96 0.52 11.08
N ILE A 27 -4.59 0.99 10.00
CA ILE A 27 -3.89 1.36 8.77
C ILE A 27 -3.97 2.85 8.44
N LYS A 28 -4.78 3.63 9.17
CA LYS A 28 -5.04 5.05 8.88
C LYS A 28 -3.75 5.84 8.64
N VAL A 29 -2.77 5.68 9.52
CA VAL A 29 -1.48 6.38 9.41
C VAL A 29 -0.68 5.91 8.20
N PRO A 30 -0.30 4.62 8.06
CA PRO A 30 0.46 4.18 6.89
C PRO A 30 -0.28 4.42 5.57
N TYR A 31 -1.62 4.42 5.58
CA TYR A 31 -2.43 4.70 4.40
C TYR A 31 -2.23 6.13 3.89
N TRP A 32 -2.44 7.13 4.76
CA TRP A 32 -2.28 8.53 4.36
C TRP A 32 -0.84 8.89 4.05
N VAL A 33 0.13 8.33 4.78
CA VAL A 33 1.55 8.52 4.49
C VAL A 33 1.91 7.92 3.13
N ALA A 34 1.48 6.69 2.84
CA ALA A 34 1.71 6.08 1.52
C ALA A 34 1.03 6.88 0.40
N LEU A 35 -0.18 7.41 0.62
CA LEU A 35 -0.87 8.21 -0.39
C LEU A 35 -0.12 9.52 -0.70
N LEU A 36 0.41 10.17 0.34
CA LEU A 36 1.27 11.35 0.17
C LEU A 36 2.56 11.01 -0.57
N LEU A 37 3.24 9.93 -0.16
CA LEU A 37 4.47 9.48 -0.82
C LEU A 37 4.22 9.07 -2.27
N PHE A 38 3.06 8.48 -2.58
CA PHE A 38 2.66 8.19 -3.96
C PHE A 38 2.43 9.47 -4.77
N ALA A 39 1.83 10.50 -4.19
CA ALA A 39 1.71 11.79 -4.86
C ALA A 39 3.08 12.41 -5.16
N LEU A 40 4.02 12.34 -4.21
CA LEU A 40 5.40 12.78 -4.42
C LEU A 40 6.13 11.94 -5.48
N HIS A 41 5.93 10.62 -5.47
CA HIS A 41 6.44 9.71 -6.48
C HIS A 41 5.95 10.10 -7.88
N ARG A 42 4.66 10.41 -8.00
CA ARG A 42 4.09 10.84 -9.27
C ARG A 42 4.64 12.19 -9.75
N VAL A 43 4.94 13.10 -8.83
CA VAL A 43 5.61 14.37 -9.13
C VAL A 43 7.04 14.12 -9.63
N GLU A 44 7.79 13.23 -8.97
CA GLU A 44 9.13 12.83 -9.39
C GLU A 44 9.11 12.25 -10.81
N GLU A 45 8.26 11.24 -11.06
CA GLU A 45 8.09 10.61 -12.37
C GLU A 45 7.76 11.66 -13.46
N ASN A 46 6.86 12.60 -13.16
CA ASN A 46 6.47 13.64 -14.11
C ASN A 46 7.61 14.62 -14.41
N ARG A 47 8.32 15.08 -13.37
CA ARG A 47 9.41 16.07 -13.50
C ARG A 47 10.66 15.49 -14.13
N MET A 48 10.93 14.21 -13.90
CA MET A 48 12.13 13.51 -14.40
C MET A 48 11.87 12.70 -15.67
N GLY A 49 10.63 12.70 -16.19
CA GLY A 49 10.33 12.18 -17.53
C GLY A 49 10.15 10.66 -17.60
N PHE A 50 9.53 10.03 -16.61
CA PHE A 50 9.28 8.58 -16.59
C PHE A 50 8.56 8.07 -17.86
N PHE A 51 7.56 8.80 -18.35
CA PHE A 51 6.85 8.41 -19.56
C PHE A 51 7.72 8.46 -20.82
N ARG A 52 8.65 9.41 -20.88
CA ARG A 52 9.62 9.48 -21.97
C ARG A 52 10.54 8.27 -21.92
N PHE A 53 11.04 7.92 -20.74
CA PHE A 53 11.82 6.70 -20.53
C PHE A 53 11.04 5.45 -20.99
N LEU A 54 9.77 5.31 -20.61
CA LEU A 54 8.94 4.19 -21.07
C LEU A 54 8.76 4.17 -22.59
N ALA A 55 8.58 5.32 -23.23
CA ALA A 55 8.46 5.41 -24.69
C ALA A 55 9.74 4.97 -25.40
N GLU A 56 10.90 5.40 -24.89
CA GLU A 56 12.22 5.02 -25.41
C GLU A 56 12.45 3.50 -25.30
N VAL A 57 12.12 2.91 -24.15
CA VAL A 57 12.28 1.47 -23.89
C VAL A 57 11.29 0.59 -24.66
N THR A 58 10.03 1.01 -24.77
CA THR A 58 8.99 0.17 -25.39
C THR A 58 8.86 0.39 -26.90
N GLY A 59 9.47 1.45 -27.43
CA GLY A 59 9.27 1.89 -28.83
C GLY A 59 7.85 2.40 -29.11
N LEU A 60 7.02 2.56 -28.07
CA LEU A 60 5.65 3.06 -28.18
C LEU A 60 5.61 4.56 -27.93
N PRO A 61 4.71 5.31 -28.58
CA PRO A 61 4.56 6.73 -28.31
C PRO A 61 4.10 6.98 -26.87
N THR A 62 4.58 8.08 -26.29
CA THR A 62 4.07 8.57 -25.01
C THR A 62 2.56 8.80 -25.12
N PRO A 63 1.74 8.15 -24.27
CA PRO A 63 0.30 8.31 -24.35
C PRO A 63 -0.09 9.76 -24.00
N GLU A 64 -1.06 10.31 -24.74
CA GLU A 64 -1.63 11.61 -24.42
C GLU A 64 -2.25 11.58 -23.02
N LEU A 65 -1.93 12.59 -22.20
CA LEU A 65 -2.40 12.65 -20.81
C LEU A 65 -3.92 12.77 -20.69
N SER A 66 -4.57 13.31 -21.72
CA SER A 66 -6.03 13.41 -21.86
C SER A 66 -6.67 12.21 -22.55
N SER A 67 -5.90 11.18 -22.91
CA SER A 67 -6.45 10.01 -23.61
C SER A 67 -7.48 9.30 -22.73
N PRO A 68 -8.67 8.93 -23.27
CA PRO A 68 -9.71 8.27 -22.49
C PRO A 68 -9.23 7.03 -21.72
N PRO A 69 -8.36 6.15 -22.26
CA PRO A 69 -7.85 4.99 -21.51
C PRO A 69 -7.02 5.38 -20.28
N LEU A 70 -6.17 6.41 -20.39
CA LEU A 70 -5.32 6.85 -19.29
C LEU A 70 -6.13 7.59 -18.21
N VAL A 71 -7.10 8.42 -18.63
CA VAL A 71 -8.04 9.10 -17.72
C VAL A 71 -8.89 8.07 -16.97
N LEU A 72 -9.47 7.10 -17.68
CA LEU A 72 -10.28 6.06 -17.05
C LEU A 72 -9.46 5.19 -16.10
N LEU A 73 -8.24 4.82 -16.48
CA LEU A 73 -7.33 4.09 -15.62
C LEU A 73 -7.03 4.86 -14.33
N LEU A 74 -6.70 6.15 -14.43
CA LEU A 74 -6.44 7.00 -13.28
C LEU A 74 -7.69 7.14 -12.40
N ALA A 75 -8.85 7.42 -13.01
CA ALA A 75 -10.10 7.59 -12.30
C ALA A 75 -10.52 6.31 -11.56
N LEU A 76 -10.40 5.14 -12.20
CA LEU A 76 -10.73 3.86 -11.57
C LEU A 76 -9.71 3.49 -10.48
N SER A 77 -8.42 3.70 -10.71
CA SER A 77 -7.39 3.33 -9.75
C SER A 77 -7.36 4.26 -8.54
N VAL A 78 -7.07 5.54 -8.77
CA VAL A 78 -7.02 6.55 -7.70
C VAL A 78 -8.39 6.72 -7.06
N GLY A 79 -9.48 6.72 -7.85
CA GLY A 79 -10.84 6.78 -7.31
C GLY A 79 -11.16 5.59 -6.40
N ALA A 80 -10.79 4.36 -6.78
CA ALA A 80 -10.97 3.21 -5.90
C ALA A 80 -10.19 3.37 -4.58
N TRP A 81 -8.95 3.86 -4.64
CA TRP A 81 -8.15 4.10 -3.44
C TRP A 81 -8.72 5.22 -2.56
N LEU A 82 -9.26 6.31 -3.13
CA LEU A 82 -9.87 7.37 -2.33
C LEU A 82 -11.12 6.92 -1.54
N VAL A 83 -11.78 5.84 -1.98
CA VAL A 83 -12.96 5.28 -1.32
C VAL A 83 -12.61 4.27 -0.21
N VAL A 84 -11.36 3.81 -0.13
CA VAL A 84 -10.88 2.88 0.92
C VAL A 84 -11.17 3.34 2.35
N PRO A 85 -10.86 4.59 2.76
CA PRO A 85 -11.11 5.04 4.13
C PRO A 85 -12.58 4.89 4.53
N PHE A 86 -13.48 5.25 3.62
CA PHE A 86 -14.92 5.16 3.84
C PHE A 86 -15.39 3.71 3.97
N LEU A 87 -15.00 2.83 3.05
CA LEU A 87 -15.41 1.43 3.06
C LEU A 87 -14.87 0.68 4.27
N MET A 88 -13.61 0.92 4.63
CA MET A 88 -12.99 0.28 5.80
C MET A 88 -13.53 0.84 7.12
N ALA A 89 -13.84 2.14 7.19
CA ALA A 89 -14.50 2.71 8.37
C ALA A 89 -15.90 2.11 8.60
N ARG A 90 -16.59 1.69 7.53
CA ARG A 90 -17.85 0.94 7.62
C ARG A 90 -17.68 -0.57 7.82
N GLY A 91 -16.46 -1.06 8.00
CA GLY A 91 -16.17 -2.48 8.22
C GLY A 91 -16.34 -3.38 7.00
N LEU A 92 -16.57 -2.81 5.81
CA LEU A 92 -16.86 -3.58 4.60
C LEU A 92 -15.63 -4.37 4.13
N ARG A 93 -15.84 -5.66 3.80
CA ARG A 93 -14.78 -6.56 3.32
C ARG A 93 -14.10 -6.02 2.05
N PHE A 94 -14.88 -5.40 1.17
CA PHE A 94 -14.38 -4.80 -0.07
C PHE A 94 -13.39 -3.65 0.18
N GLY A 95 -13.53 -2.91 1.29
CA GLY A 95 -12.57 -1.88 1.67
C GLY A 95 -11.18 -2.46 1.97
N ARG A 96 -11.12 -3.64 2.59
CA ARG A 96 -9.85 -4.34 2.86
C ARG A 96 -9.18 -4.84 1.58
N TYR A 97 -9.97 -5.39 0.66
CA TYR A 97 -9.48 -5.74 -0.66
C TYR A 97 -8.83 -4.54 -1.35
N LEU A 98 -9.54 -3.40 -1.40
CA LEU A 98 -9.00 -2.19 -2.02
C LEU A 98 -7.75 -1.67 -1.30
N ALA A 99 -7.69 -1.76 0.04
CA ALA A 99 -6.49 -1.43 0.80
C ALA A 99 -5.30 -2.34 0.47
N TRP A 100 -5.52 -3.65 0.27
CA TRP A 100 -4.50 -4.56 -0.22
C TRP A 100 -4.02 -4.20 -1.62
N THR A 101 -4.92 -3.87 -2.55
CA THR A 101 -4.51 -3.41 -3.89
C THR A 101 -3.71 -2.12 -3.85
N PHE A 102 -4.08 -1.17 -3.00
CA PHE A 102 -3.34 0.05 -2.80
C PHE A 102 -1.92 -0.24 -2.31
N PHE A 103 -1.77 -0.92 -1.17
CA PHE A 103 -0.44 -1.18 -0.62
C PHE A 103 0.40 -2.15 -1.48
N ALA A 104 -0.21 -3.10 -2.19
CA ALA A 104 0.51 -3.96 -3.12
C ALA A 104 1.02 -3.18 -4.34
N SER A 105 0.23 -2.22 -4.84
CA SER A 105 0.69 -1.33 -5.92
C SER A 105 1.91 -0.54 -5.45
N MET A 106 1.81 0.14 -4.30
CA MET A 106 2.90 0.97 -3.76
C MET A 106 4.13 0.18 -3.31
N GLY A 107 3.92 -1.01 -2.74
CA GLY A 107 4.98 -1.80 -2.12
C GLY A 107 5.61 -2.85 -3.02
N VAL A 108 4.92 -3.30 -4.05
CA VAL A 108 5.39 -4.39 -4.93
C VAL A 108 5.55 -3.90 -6.35
N THR A 109 4.52 -3.26 -6.90
CA THR A 109 4.55 -2.83 -8.31
C THR A 109 5.56 -1.73 -8.53
N GLU A 110 5.64 -0.75 -7.63
CA GLU A 110 6.58 0.36 -7.77
C GLU A 110 8.06 -0.05 -7.64
N LEU A 111 8.36 -1.23 -7.09
CA LEU A 111 9.72 -1.78 -7.11
C LEU A 111 10.21 -2.09 -8.54
N ALA A 112 9.32 -2.08 -9.54
CA ALA A 112 9.71 -2.20 -10.94
C ALA A 112 10.77 -1.16 -11.34
N HIS A 113 10.77 0.02 -10.72
CA HIS A 113 11.81 1.05 -10.88
C HIS A 113 13.23 0.56 -10.59
N PHE A 114 13.37 -0.45 -9.73
CA PHE A 114 14.65 -1.07 -9.40
C PHE A 114 14.84 -2.43 -10.04
N LEU A 115 13.78 -3.24 -10.09
CA LEU A 115 13.89 -4.66 -10.40
C LEU A 115 13.60 -5.00 -11.85
N VAL A 116 12.92 -4.11 -12.58
CA VAL A 116 12.37 -4.40 -13.91
C VAL A 116 12.87 -3.39 -14.94
N PHE A 117 12.60 -2.09 -14.74
CA PHE A 117 12.93 -1.03 -15.70
C PHE A 117 14.43 -0.89 -16.00
N PRO A 118 15.36 -1.03 -15.04
CA PRO A 118 16.78 -0.92 -15.32
C PRO A 118 17.30 -1.93 -16.36
N TRP A 119 16.63 -3.08 -16.51
CA TRP A 119 17.02 -4.14 -17.44
C TRP A 119 16.59 -3.92 -18.89
N PHE A 120 15.88 -2.83 -19.16
CA PHE A 120 15.43 -2.50 -20.51
C PHE A 120 16.27 -1.43 -21.20
N SER A 121 17.36 -0.95 -20.57
CA SER A 121 18.33 -0.11 -21.27
C SER A 121 19.62 -0.86 -21.54
N ASP A 122 20.29 -0.45 -22.62
CA ASP A 122 21.59 -1.02 -23.04
C ASP A 122 22.75 -0.57 -22.13
N VAL A 123 22.47 0.22 -21.08
CA VAL A 123 23.48 0.74 -20.16
C VAL A 123 23.43 -0.05 -18.86
N ALA A 124 24.58 -0.57 -18.41
CA ALA A 124 24.69 -1.49 -17.27
C ALA A 124 23.95 -1.03 -16.00
N TRP A 125 23.88 0.28 -15.75
CA TRP A 125 23.03 0.89 -14.73
C TRP A 125 22.61 2.30 -15.18
N HIS A 126 21.34 2.63 -15.02
CA HIS A 126 20.83 3.98 -15.19
C HIS A 126 19.75 4.26 -14.15
N TYR A 127 19.61 5.54 -13.82
CA TYR A 127 18.54 5.99 -12.95
C TYR A 127 17.20 5.98 -13.70
N VAL A 128 16.18 5.36 -13.11
CA VAL A 128 14.81 5.38 -13.60
C VAL A 128 14.01 6.38 -12.74
N PRO A 129 13.39 7.40 -13.34
CA PRO A 129 12.48 8.31 -12.64
C PRO A 129 11.47 7.56 -11.78
N GLY A 130 11.44 7.82 -10.48
CA GLY A 130 10.60 7.10 -9.51
C GLY A 130 11.42 6.34 -8.45
N MET A 131 12.69 6.03 -8.71
CA MET A 131 13.54 5.29 -7.77
C MET A 131 13.68 5.99 -6.41
N TRP A 132 13.85 7.31 -6.37
CA TRP A 132 14.12 8.01 -5.10
C TRP A 132 12.96 7.91 -4.12
N THR A 133 11.76 8.22 -4.57
CA THR A 133 10.56 8.18 -3.73
C THR A 133 10.15 6.76 -3.37
N VAL A 134 10.43 5.75 -4.21
CA VAL A 134 10.11 4.35 -3.91
C VAL A 134 10.83 3.82 -2.68
N ILE A 135 12.04 4.31 -2.40
CA ILE A 135 12.82 3.93 -1.20
C ILE A 135 12.02 4.17 0.08
N ALA A 136 11.23 5.25 0.14
CA ALA A 136 10.36 5.54 1.27
C ALA A 136 8.96 4.94 1.11
N LEU A 137 8.39 5.00 -0.10
CA LEU A 137 7.03 4.56 -0.38
C LEU A 137 6.84 3.05 -0.12
N ALA A 138 7.75 2.21 -0.61
CA ALA A 138 7.58 0.77 -0.52
C ALA A 138 7.62 0.25 0.93
N PRO A 139 8.56 0.66 1.80
CA PRO A 139 8.54 0.28 3.22
C PRO A 139 7.27 0.73 3.97
N VAL A 140 6.76 1.93 3.70
CA VAL A 140 5.50 2.40 4.31
C VAL A 140 4.34 1.51 3.85
N ALA A 141 4.31 1.14 2.57
CA ALA A 141 3.29 0.24 2.04
C ALA A 141 3.37 -1.16 2.63
N TRP A 142 4.57 -1.71 2.82
CA TRP A 142 4.78 -2.99 3.51
C TRP A 142 4.32 -2.94 4.95
N PHE A 143 4.60 -1.83 5.67
CA PHE A 143 4.08 -1.63 7.02
C PHE A 143 2.54 -1.58 7.03
N GLY A 144 1.92 -0.94 6.04
CA GLY A 144 0.47 -0.97 5.82
C GLY A 144 -0.08 -2.39 5.61
N MET A 145 0.55 -3.19 4.76
CA MET A 145 0.20 -4.61 4.57
C MET A 145 0.36 -5.44 5.85
N TRP A 146 1.44 -5.23 6.59
CA TRP A 146 1.64 -5.89 7.89
C TRP A 146 0.55 -5.55 8.90
N ARG A 147 0.14 -4.27 8.98
CA ARG A 147 -0.98 -3.82 9.81
C ARG A 147 -2.32 -4.42 9.34
N LEU A 148 -2.57 -4.48 8.04
CA LEU A 148 -3.74 -5.16 7.47
C LEU A 148 -3.77 -6.64 7.83
N ALA A 149 -2.60 -7.29 7.79
CA ALA A 149 -2.48 -8.73 8.03
C ALA A 149 -2.78 -9.09 9.48
N ARG A 150 -2.20 -8.33 10.42
CA ARG A 150 -2.24 -8.65 11.85
C ARG A 150 -3.42 -8.01 12.58
N GLY A 151 -3.82 -6.79 12.19
CA GLY A 151 -4.62 -5.90 13.03
C GLY A 151 -3.90 -5.52 14.33
N ALA A 152 -4.45 -4.60 15.12
CA ALA A 152 -3.96 -4.42 16.47
C ALA A 152 -4.13 -5.73 17.26
N ASN A 153 -3.02 -6.30 17.74
CA ASN A 153 -3.06 -7.16 18.92
C ASN A 153 -3.47 -6.26 20.09
N VAL A 154 -4.76 -6.10 20.32
CA VAL A 154 -5.26 -5.69 21.63
C VAL A 154 -4.80 -6.79 22.59
N LYS A 155 -3.88 -6.46 23.51
CA LYS A 155 -3.57 -7.34 24.64
C LYS A 155 -4.90 -7.79 25.25
N PRO A 156 -5.08 -9.07 25.64
CA PRO A 156 -6.29 -9.48 26.34
C PRO A 156 -6.52 -8.53 27.50
N ILE A 157 -7.74 -8.01 27.64
CA ILE A 157 -8.21 -7.30 28.83
C ILE A 157 -8.35 -8.35 29.95
N LEU A 158 -7.24 -8.97 30.34
CA LEU A 158 -7.11 -9.93 31.42
C LEU A 158 -5.74 -9.73 32.09
N SER A 159 -5.36 -8.49 32.34
CA SER A 159 -4.89 -8.16 33.67
C SER A 159 -6.15 -7.81 34.46
N GLY A 160 -6.87 -8.84 34.92
CA GLY A 160 -7.91 -8.67 35.91
C GLY A 160 -7.30 -8.01 37.17
N PRO A 161 -8.11 -7.34 38.00
CA PRO A 161 -7.60 -6.78 39.24
C PRO A 161 -6.93 -7.91 40.03
N GLU A 162 -5.68 -7.65 40.40
CA GLU A 162 -4.92 -8.43 41.37
C GLU A 162 -5.87 -8.78 42.53
N GLN A 163 -6.21 -10.07 42.68
CA GLN A 163 -7.00 -10.51 43.82
C GLN A 163 -6.17 -10.23 45.06
N THR A 164 -6.49 -9.15 45.75
CA THR A 164 -6.05 -8.89 47.11
C THR A 164 -6.47 -10.09 47.96
N THR A 165 -5.55 -11.00 48.22
CA THR A 165 -5.73 -12.04 49.22
C THR A 165 -5.77 -11.36 50.58
N ALA A 166 -6.96 -10.96 51.00
CA ALA A 166 -7.25 -10.62 52.38
C ALA A 166 -7.13 -11.91 53.20
N THR A 167 -6.09 -11.99 54.01
CA THR A 167 -5.92 -13.01 55.05
C THR A 167 -7.09 -12.91 56.04
N PRO A 168 -7.84 -13.98 56.33
CA PRO A 168 -8.79 -13.94 57.42
C PRO A 168 -8.02 -13.98 58.74
N SER A 169 -8.25 -12.97 59.59
CA SER A 169 -7.90 -13.00 61.01
C SER A 169 -8.63 -14.17 61.67
N SER A 170 -7.88 -15.11 62.26
CA SER A 170 -8.41 -16.13 63.14
C SER A 170 -9.03 -15.50 64.39
N PRO A 171 -10.20 -15.95 64.87
CA PRO A 171 -10.68 -15.59 66.20
C PRO A 171 -9.85 -16.31 67.26
N THR A 172 -9.61 -15.59 68.35
CA THR A 172 -9.10 -16.02 69.64
C THR A 172 -9.88 -17.18 70.25
N GLU A 173 -9.16 -18.19 70.75
CA GLU A 173 -9.41 -18.84 72.05
C GLU A 173 -8.06 -19.07 72.75
#